data_AF-A0A841JZ21-F1
#
_entry.id   AF-A0A841JZ21-F1
#
_cell.length_a   1.000
_cell.length_b   1.000
_cell.length_c   1.000
_cell.angle_alpha   90.00
_cell.angle_beta   90.00
_cell.angle_gamma   90.00
#
_symmetry.space_group_name_H-M   'P 1'
#
loop_
_entity.id
_entity.type
_entity.pdbx_description
1 polymer ?
#
loop_
_entity_poly.entity_id
_entity_poly.type
_entity_poly.pdbx_seq_one_letter_code
_entity_poly.pdbx_strand_id
1 'polypeptide(L)'
;MPVRKKSSKPVPPEREAIERLTGEARRLADLIPNLKGRAADQTRHLLLEVIEALRQTYAALDPIKEPIDTFDPSKPSIAGRLVGLALVAQPLIPMSRLDKMYGSGVYAIYYFGSHPAYQKISGTETPIYVGKADPKSSEAKTAREQGPQLYGRLKDHQKAIRTVEEYAIQHQDQNALHIGDFQYRRLVVATNAQLTAERSLISLFEPIWNEDTKICWGISKHGDSAKTRANDRSPWDVLHPGRKWAISDLLRDKKSKEQILRDIDTHLTELPPFTDKEQIIDRFLDGFKQHVELESVEEAQASVEDVVPDYQPEDEATS
;
A
#
# COMPACT_ATOMS: atom_id res chain seq x y z
N MET A 1 68.51 -35.09 33.98
CA MET A 1 67.41 -34.12 34.20
C MET A 1 66.27 -34.42 33.24
N PRO A 2 65.03 -34.67 33.68
CA PRO A 2 63.93 -34.87 32.76
C PRO A 2 63.34 -33.52 32.35
N VAL A 3 63.21 -33.32 31.03
CA VAL A 3 62.56 -32.15 30.42
C VAL A 3 61.07 -32.20 30.76
N ARG A 4 60.59 -31.24 31.58
CA ARG A 4 59.16 -31.04 31.83
C ARG A 4 58.48 -30.64 30.51
N LYS A 5 57.69 -31.54 29.93
CA LYS A 5 56.75 -31.22 28.84
C LYS A 5 55.80 -30.13 29.35
N LYS A 6 55.79 -28.97 28.68
CA LYS A 6 54.76 -27.94 28.88
C LYS A 6 53.42 -28.55 28.45
N SER A 7 52.57 -28.88 29.42
CA SER A 7 51.16 -29.15 29.16
C SER A 7 50.55 -27.89 28.52
N SER A 8 50.12 -28.00 27.26
CA SER A 8 49.35 -26.95 26.61
C SER A 8 48.03 -26.82 27.35
N LYS A 9 47.65 -25.60 27.74
CA LYS A 9 46.34 -25.35 28.33
C LYS A 9 45.25 -25.86 27.36
N PRO A 10 44.20 -26.53 27.85
CA PRO A 10 43.08 -26.95 27.02
C PRO A 10 42.48 -25.72 26.32
N VAL A 11 42.14 -25.88 25.04
CA VAL A 11 41.47 -24.84 24.26
C VAL A 11 40.09 -24.63 24.89
N PRO A 12 39.66 -23.37 25.13
CA PRO A 12 38.33 -23.12 25.65
C PRO A 12 37.26 -23.66 24.69
N PRO A 13 36.18 -24.26 25.21
CA PRO A 13 35.15 -24.91 24.39
C PRO A 13 34.51 -23.96 23.37
N GLU A 14 34.36 -22.67 23.71
CA GLU A 14 33.86 -21.63 22.82
C GLU A 14 34.76 -21.39 21.61
N ARG A 15 36.09 -21.42 21.83
CA ARG A 15 37.06 -21.22 20.76
C ARG A 15 37.09 -22.41 19.81
N GLU A 16 36.97 -23.62 20.37
CA GLU A 16 36.87 -24.84 19.58
C GLU A 16 35.60 -24.85 18.71
N ALA A 17 34.46 -24.40 19.25
CA ALA A 17 33.21 -24.30 18.51
C ALA A 17 33.30 -23.30 17.34
N ILE A 18 33.88 -22.12 17.56
CA ILE A 18 34.08 -21.10 16.51
C ILE A 18 35.06 -21.56 15.44
N GLU A 19 36.14 -22.26 15.83
CA GLU A 19 37.10 -22.83 14.88
C GLU A 19 36.43 -23.89 13.97
N ARG A 20 35.53 -24.72 14.51
CA ARG A 20 34.74 -25.68 13.71
C ARG A 20 33.77 -24.98 12.76
N LEU A 21 32.98 -24.00 13.24
CA LEU A 21 32.07 -23.19 12.42
C LEU A 21 32.81 -22.51 11.25
N THR A 22 33.97 -21.91 11.55
CA THR A 22 34.81 -21.26 10.53
C THR A 22 35.35 -22.26 9.51
N GLY A 23 35.69 -23.47 9.94
CA GLY A 23 36.11 -24.57 9.07
C GLY A 23 35.00 -25.00 8.10
N GLU A 24 33.78 -25.22 8.60
CA GLU A 24 32.64 -25.61 7.76
C GLU A 24 32.20 -24.47 6.81
N ALA A 25 32.26 -23.21 7.24
CA ALA A 25 31.99 -22.08 6.36
C ALA A 25 32.95 -22.01 5.16
N ARG A 26 34.24 -22.27 5.38
CA ARG A 26 35.24 -22.35 4.29
C ARG A 26 34.95 -23.53 3.36
N ARG A 27 34.63 -24.69 3.93
CA ARG A 27 34.26 -25.87 3.15
C ARG A 27 33.02 -25.64 2.28
N LEU A 28 32.01 -24.94 2.80
CA LEU A 28 30.84 -24.53 2.03
C LEU A 28 31.22 -23.56 0.92
N ALA A 29 32.08 -22.58 1.20
CA ALA A 29 32.56 -21.63 0.18
C ALA A 29 33.25 -22.34 -1.00
N ASP A 30 34.02 -23.40 -0.74
CA ASP A 30 34.66 -24.21 -1.79
C ASP A 30 33.64 -25.00 -2.66
N LEU A 31 32.45 -25.27 -2.14
CA LEU A 31 31.37 -25.97 -2.86
C LEU A 31 30.51 -25.03 -3.71
N ILE A 32 30.40 -23.74 -3.35
CA ILE A 32 29.55 -22.75 -4.02
C ILE A 32 29.74 -22.69 -5.54
N PRO A 33 30.98 -22.66 -6.10
CA PRO A 33 31.19 -22.59 -7.55
C PRO A 33 30.56 -23.75 -8.35
N ASN A 34 30.27 -24.88 -7.68
CA ASN A 34 29.72 -26.08 -8.30
C ASN A 34 28.19 -26.21 -8.12
N LEU A 35 27.55 -25.33 -7.34
CA LEU A 35 26.10 -25.35 -7.11
C LEU A 35 25.37 -24.60 -8.22
N LYS A 36 24.30 -25.20 -8.76
CA LYS A 36 23.46 -24.60 -9.82
C LYS A 36 21.98 -24.89 -9.59
N GLY A 37 21.14 -23.98 -10.09
CA GLY A 37 19.67 -24.10 -10.05
C GLY A 37 19.14 -24.40 -8.65
N ARG A 38 18.24 -25.38 -8.55
CA ARG A 38 17.56 -25.76 -7.31
C ARG A 38 18.48 -26.02 -6.11
N ALA A 39 19.67 -26.59 -6.34
CA ALA A 39 20.63 -26.85 -5.28
C ALA A 39 21.19 -25.56 -4.67
N ALA A 40 21.44 -24.54 -5.50
CA ALA A 40 21.91 -23.23 -5.04
C ALA A 40 20.84 -22.49 -4.22
N ASP A 41 19.57 -22.57 -4.65
CA ASP A 41 18.46 -21.94 -3.93
C ASP A 41 18.20 -22.61 -2.57
N GLN A 42 18.22 -23.95 -2.53
CA GLN A 42 18.09 -24.69 -1.28
C GLN A 42 19.26 -24.40 -0.32
N THR A 43 20.50 -24.33 -0.83
CA THR A 43 21.66 -23.94 -0.02
C THR A 43 21.53 -22.51 0.50
N ARG A 44 21.00 -21.57 -0.29
CA ARG A 44 20.74 -20.18 0.16
C ARG A 44 19.74 -20.16 1.32
N HIS A 45 18.65 -20.91 1.23
CA HIS A 45 17.66 -20.98 2.30
C HIS A 45 18.24 -21.58 3.59
N LEU A 46 18.96 -22.71 3.51
CA LEU A 46 19.60 -23.33 4.67
C LEU A 46 20.65 -22.41 5.30
N LEU A 47 21.39 -21.64 4.50
CA LEU A 47 22.35 -20.65 5.00
C LEU A 47 21.65 -19.51 5.75
N LEU A 48 20.48 -19.05 5.29
CA LEU A 48 19.70 -18.03 6.00
C LEU A 48 19.25 -18.53 7.37
N GLU A 49 18.81 -19.78 7.49
CA GLU A 49 18.45 -20.39 8.78
C GLU A 49 19.64 -20.44 9.75
N VAL A 50 20.82 -20.83 9.25
CA VAL A 50 22.05 -20.86 10.06
C VAL A 50 22.49 -19.45 10.47
N ILE A 51 22.43 -18.48 9.55
CA ILE A 51 22.74 -17.07 9.84
C ILE A 51 21.82 -16.55 10.95
N GLU A 52 20.53 -16.88 10.88
CA GLU A 52 19.56 -16.47 11.89
C GLU A 52 19.87 -17.09 13.26
N ALA A 53 20.13 -18.40 13.32
CA ALA A 53 20.54 -19.06 14.57
C ALA A 53 21.83 -18.47 15.17
N LEU A 54 22.80 -18.12 14.32
CA LEU A 54 24.04 -17.47 14.75
C LEU A 54 23.81 -16.03 15.24
N ARG A 55 22.92 -15.26 14.59
CA ARG A 55 22.50 -13.93 15.03
C ARG A 55 21.86 -13.98 16.41
N GLN A 56 20.95 -14.93 16.64
CA GLN A 56 20.32 -15.14 17.95
C GLN A 56 21.34 -15.50 19.04
N THR A 57 22.29 -16.38 18.70
CA THR A 57 23.38 -16.76 19.63
C THR A 57 24.28 -15.56 19.93
N TYR A 58 24.62 -14.76 18.92
CA TYR A 58 25.41 -13.54 19.08
C TYR A 58 24.69 -12.50 19.95
N ALA A 59 23.40 -12.26 19.71
CA ALA A 59 22.58 -11.38 20.51
C ALA A 59 22.47 -11.83 21.98
N ALA A 60 22.50 -13.14 22.25
CA ALA A 60 22.50 -13.69 23.61
C ALA A 60 23.85 -13.53 24.35
N LEU A 61 24.95 -13.28 23.63
CA LEU A 61 26.27 -13.03 24.21
C LEU A 61 26.46 -11.56 24.62
N ASP A 62 25.70 -10.64 24.04
CA ASP A 62 25.69 -9.24 24.45
C ASP A 62 24.66 -9.05 25.58
N PRO A 63 25.08 -8.68 26.81
CA PRO A 63 24.13 -8.37 27.88
C PRO A 63 23.30 -7.11 27.59
N ILE A 64 23.68 -6.33 26.58
CA ILE A 64 22.96 -5.14 26.11
C ILE A 64 22.04 -5.57 24.96
N LYS A 65 20.73 -5.49 25.20
CA LYS A 65 19.73 -5.79 24.18
C LYS A 65 19.75 -4.72 23.08
N GLU A 66 19.76 -5.15 21.82
CA GLU A 66 19.50 -4.25 20.69
C GLU A 66 18.03 -3.79 20.69
N PRO A 67 17.73 -2.56 20.23
CA PRO A 67 16.35 -2.13 20.04
C PRO A 67 15.71 -2.97 18.93
N ILE A 68 14.50 -3.46 19.20
CA ILE A 68 13.72 -4.31 18.26
C ILE A 68 13.42 -3.56 16.97
N ASP A 69 13.18 -2.24 17.06
CA ASP A 69 13.01 -1.38 15.90
C ASP A 69 13.80 -0.08 16.05
N THR A 70 14.30 0.42 14.92
CA THR A 70 14.98 1.71 14.80
C THR A 70 14.12 2.67 13.98
N PHE A 71 13.80 3.81 14.59
CA PHE A 71 13.10 4.87 13.90
C PHE A 71 14.04 5.59 12.93
N ASP A 72 13.82 5.38 11.64
CA ASP A 72 14.54 6.08 10.58
C ASP A 72 13.59 7.09 9.91
N PRO A 73 13.77 8.40 10.14
CA PRO A 73 12.91 9.44 9.57
C PRO A 73 13.04 9.55 8.04
N SER A 74 14.06 8.94 7.44
CA SER A 74 14.27 8.94 5.99
C SER A 74 13.52 7.82 5.27
N LYS A 75 12.95 6.84 6.01
CA LYS A 75 12.13 5.77 5.45
C LYS A 75 10.98 6.39 4.62
N PRO A 76 10.81 6.01 3.35
CA PRO A 76 9.75 6.56 2.50
C PRO A 76 8.37 6.44 3.14
N SER A 77 8.08 5.33 3.82
CA SER A 77 6.80 5.09 4.51
C SER A 77 6.49 6.15 5.57
N ILE A 78 7.50 6.58 6.35
CA ILE A 78 7.36 7.65 7.35
C ILE A 78 7.09 9.00 6.68
N ALA A 79 7.86 9.32 5.63
CA ALA A 79 7.63 10.53 4.85
C ALA A 79 6.22 10.56 4.23
N GLY A 80 5.75 9.42 3.71
CA GLY A 80 4.39 9.28 3.17
C GLY A 80 3.31 9.55 4.21
N ARG A 81 3.46 9.03 5.43
CA ARG A 81 2.53 9.29 6.54
C ARG A 81 2.47 10.77 6.91
N LEU A 82 3.62 11.46 6.97
CA LEU A 82 3.68 12.90 7.23
C LEU A 82 2.97 13.72 6.15
N VAL A 83 3.18 13.37 4.88
CA VAL A 83 2.48 14.01 3.76
C VAL A 83 0.97 13.71 3.82
N GLY A 84 0.58 12.51 4.25
CA GLY A 84 -0.82 12.14 4.47
C GLY A 84 -1.50 13.02 5.53
N LEU A 85 -0.86 13.23 6.69
CA LEU A 85 -1.36 14.18 7.69
C LEU A 85 -1.45 15.61 7.15
N ALA A 86 -0.43 16.04 6.40
CA ALA A 86 -0.44 17.36 5.77
C ALA A 86 -1.63 17.52 4.81
N LEU A 87 -2.05 16.44 4.12
CA LEU A 87 -3.27 16.45 3.30
C LEU A 87 -4.52 16.62 4.16
N VAL A 88 -4.65 15.89 5.28
CA VAL A 88 -5.79 15.99 6.21
C VAL A 88 -5.93 17.40 6.80
N ALA A 89 -4.83 18.11 6.97
CA ALA A 89 -4.83 19.51 7.43
C ALA A 89 -5.42 20.49 6.38
N GLN A 90 -5.48 20.12 5.10
CA GLN A 90 -5.98 21.01 4.04
C GLN A 90 -7.49 21.25 4.17
N PRO A 91 -7.99 22.43 3.73
CA PRO A 91 -9.42 22.70 3.72
C PRO A 91 -10.15 21.76 2.75
N LEU A 92 -11.39 21.44 3.09
CA LEU A 92 -12.29 20.79 2.14
C LEU A 92 -12.77 21.81 1.10
N ILE A 93 -12.76 21.40 -0.17
CA ILE A 93 -13.16 22.23 -1.30
C ILE A 93 -14.32 21.52 -2.03
N PRO A 94 -15.41 22.23 -2.40
CA PRO A 94 -16.50 21.62 -3.16
C PRO A 94 -16.03 21.06 -4.50
N MET A 95 -16.37 19.81 -4.79
CA MET A 95 -16.00 19.15 -6.05
C MET A 95 -16.76 19.72 -7.26
N SER A 96 -17.88 20.41 -7.03
CA SER A 96 -18.64 21.14 -8.06
C SER A 96 -17.86 22.31 -8.69
N ARG A 97 -16.86 22.86 -7.99
CA ARG A 97 -16.02 23.98 -8.44
C ARG A 97 -14.53 23.63 -8.37
N LEU A 98 -13.94 23.36 -9.52
CA LEU A 98 -12.50 23.08 -9.64
C LEU A 98 -11.75 24.29 -10.20
N ASP A 99 -10.86 24.85 -9.40
CA ASP A 99 -9.95 25.90 -9.86
C ASP A 99 -8.74 25.28 -10.59
N LYS A 100 -8.38 25.87 -11.74
CA LYS A 100 -7.19 25.46 -12.51
C LYS A 100 -5.93 25.85 -11.75
N MET A 101 -5.11 24.89 -11.40
CA MET A 101 -3.86 25.12 -10.68
C MET A 101 -2.76 24.19 -11.16
N TYR A 102 -1.53 24.69 -11.09
CA TYR A 102 -0.32 23.90 -11.28
C TYR A 102 -0.03 23.03 -10.05
N GLY A 103 0.67 21.91 -10.27
CA GLY A 103 1.12 21.00 -9.23
C GLY A 103 0.65 19.56 -9.45
N SER A 104 1.53 18.63 -9.07
CA SER A 104 1.26 17.20 -8.88
C SER A 104 1.25 16.87 -7.40
N GLY A 105 0.69 15.72 -7.04
CA GLY A 105 0.68 15.26 -5.65
C GLY A 105 -0.48 14.34 -5.32
N VAL A 106 -1.07 14.52 -4.15
CA VAL A 106 -2.14 13.65 -3.63
C VAL A 106 -3.43 14.41 -3.42
N TYR A 107 -4.54 13.68 -3.48
CA TYR A 107 -5.88 14.18 -3.20
C TYR A 107 -6.74 13.10 -2.57
N ALA A 108 -7.78 13.54 -1.87
CA ALA A 108 -8.77 12.68 -1.24
C ALA A 108 -10.16 13.28 -1.49
N ILE A 109 -11.13 12.43 -1.84
CA ILE A 109 -12.52 12.78 -2.12
C ILE A 109 -13.37 12.32 -0.94
N TYR A 110 -14.28 13.17 -0.50
CA TYR A 110 -15.14 13.00 0.65
C TYR A 110 -16.60 13.11 0.23
N TYR A 111 -17.47 12.33 0.88
CA TYR A 111 -18.89 12.27 0.59
C TYR A 111 -19.71 12.90 1.72
N PHE A 112 -20.72 13.67 1.37
CA PHE A 112 -21.60 14.43 2.28
C PHE A 112 -23.10 14.27 1.92
N GLY A 113 -23.42 13.34 1.02
CA GLY A 113 -24.80 13.13 0.55
C GLY A 113 -25.55 12.04 1.31
N SER A 114 -26.69 11.63 0.76
CA SER A 114 -27.63 10.71 1.39
C SER A 114 -27.75 9.34 0.71
N HIS A 115 -26.88 9.01 -0.24
CA HIS A 115 -26.91 7.72 -0.94
C HIS A 115 -26.87 6.56 0.07
N PRO A 116 -27.82 5.60 0.03
CA PRO A 116 -27.96 4.59 1.09
C PRO A 116 -26.69 3.78 1.37
N ALA A 117 -25.93 3.44 0.33
CA ALA A 117 -24.67 2.69 0.49
C ALA A 117 -23.59 3.45 1.27
N TYR A 118 -23.67 4.78 1.36
CA TYR A 118 -22.60 5.64 1.86
C TYR A 118 -22.99 6.44 3.11
N GLN A 119 -24.09 6.07 3.77
CA GLN A 119 -24.57 6.79 4.96
C GLN A 119 -23.55 6.83 6.10
N LYS A 120 -22.86 5.71 6.37
CA LYS A 120 -21.87 5.61 7.47
C LYS A 120 -20.65 6.53 7.28
N ILE A 121 -20.25 6.80 6.03
CA ILE A 121 -19.09 7.64 5.70
C ILE A 121 -19.47 9.10 5.43
N SER A 122 -20.75 9.39 5.24
CA SER A 122 -21.23 10.74 4.90
C SER A 122 -20.93 11.74 6.02
N GLY A 123 -20.27 12.85 5.68
CA GLY A 123 -19.96 13.90 6.64
C GLY A 123 -18.77 13.61 7.57
N THR A 124 -18.07 12.50 7.35
CA THR A 124 -16.93 12.08 8.18
C THR A 124 -15.59 12.58 7.61
N GLU A 125 -14.51 12.40 8.38
CA GLU A 125 -13.15 12.68 7.97
C GLU A 125 -12.49 11.49 7.22
N THR A 126 -13.24 10.42 6.94
CA THR A 126 -12.79 9.33 6.08
C THR A 126 -13.12 9.62 4.61
N PRO A 127 -12.12 9.66 3.72
CA PRO A 127 -12.37 9.83 2.29
C PRO A 127 -12.98 8.57 1.68
N ILE A 128 -13.90 8.76 0.73
CA ILE A 128 -14.47 7.67 -0.07
C ILE A 128 -13.49 7.18 -1.15
N TYR A 129 -12.57 8.04 -1.58
CA TYR A 129 -11.51 7.75 -2.55
C TYR A 129 -10.25 8.56 -2.26
N VAL A 130 -9.09 7.95 -2.42
CA VAL A 130 -7.76 8.59 -2.37
C VAL A 130 -7.05 8.34 -3.69
N GLY A 131 -6.35 9.35 -4.20
CA GLY A 131 -5.52 9.18 -5.38
C GLY A 131 -4.33 10.11 -5.47
N LYS A 132 -3.44 9.80 -6.41
CA LYS A 132 -2.34 10.68 -6.81
C LYS A 132 -2.49 11.23 -8.22
N ALA A 133 -1.74 12.29 -8.48
CA ALA A 133 -1.46 12.79 -9.81
C ALA A 133 0.06 12.92 -9.96
N ASP A 134 0.64 12.19 -10.91
CA ASP A 134 2.08 12.25 -11.19
C ASP A 134 2.43 13.51 -11.98
N PRO A 135 3.65 14.08 -11.81
CA PRO A 135 4.09 15.24 -12.56
C PRO A 135 4.22 14.93 -14.06
N LYS A 136 4.18 15.97 -14.90
CA LYS A 136 4.49 15.85 -16.33
C LYS A 136 5.88 15.28 -16.61
N SER A 137 6.83 15.53 -15.73
CA SER A 137 8.20 15.04 -15.79
C SER A 137 8.66 14.63 -14.40
N SER A 138 9.38 13.51 -14.30
CA SER A 138 10.03 13.04 -13.06
C SER A 138 11.13 13.99 -12.57
N GLU A 139 11.61 14.90 -13.41
CA GLU A 139 12.64 15.90 -13.06
C GLU A 139 12.06 17.25 -12.64
N ALA A 140 10.73 17.41 -12.65
CA ALA A 140 10.08 18.66 -12.28
C ALA A 140 10.41 19.05 -10.83
N LYS A 141 10.89 20.28 -10.62
CA LYS A 141 11.28 20.81 -9.30
C LYS A 141 10.26 21.82 -8.77
N THR A 142 9.46 22.41 -9.66
CA THR A 142 8.43 23.39 -9.31
C THR A 142 7.04 22.92 -9.70
N ALA A 143 6.00 23.41 -9.03
CA ALA A 143 4.60 23.10 -9.36
C ALA A 143 4.27 23.39 -10.84
N ARG A 144 4.87 24.45 -11.41
CA ARG A 144 4.65 24.84 -12.81
C ARG A 144 5.21 23.81 -13.79
N GLU A 145 6.42 23.30 -13.53
CA GLU A 145 7.03 22.23 -14.31
C GLU A 145 6.26 20.91 -14.16
N GLN A 146 5.74 20.63 -12.96
CA GLN A 146 4.87 19.47 -12.74
C GLN A 146 3.60 19.53 -13.61
N GLY A 147 3.13 20.73 -13.95
CA GLY A 147 1.92 20.94 -14.74
C GLY A 147 0.63 20.84 -13.91
N PRO A 148 -0.56 21.05 -14.51
CA PRO A 148 -1.83 21.08 -13.79
C PRO A 148 -2.41 19.67 -13.52
N GLN A 149 -1.60 18.80 -12.92
CA GLN A 149 -1.85 17.35 -12.85
C GLN A 149 -2.98 17.00 -11.86
N LEU A 150 -2.96 17.59 -10.67
CA LEU A 150 -4.03 17.42 -9.68
C LEU A 150 -5.37 17.90 -10.23
N TYR A 151 -5.39 19.06 -10.89
CA TYR A 151 -6.60 19.59 -11.55
C TYR A 151 -7.13 18.61 -12.60
N GLY A 152 -6.25 18.04 -13.43
CA GLY A 152 -6.61 17.04 -14.44
C GLY A 152 -7.32 15.84 -13.83
N ARG A 153 -6.71 15.20 -12.82
CA ARG A 153 -7.28 14.02 -12.16
C ARG A 153 -8.60 14.31 -11.45
N LEU A 154 -8.69 15.39 -10.68
CA LEU A 154 -9.94 15.78 -10.02
C LEU A 154 -11.05 16.09 -11.03
N LYS A 155 -10.70 16.70 -12.17
CA LYS A 155 -11.65 16.96 -13.25
C LYS A 155 -12.18 15.69 -13.89
N ASP A 156 -11.35 14.66 -14.03
CA ASP A 156 -11.80 13.39 -14.59
C ASP A 156 -12.79 12.69 -13.64
N HIS A 157 -12.52 12.69 -12.33
CA HIS A 157 -13.48 12.22 -11.33
C HIS A 157 -14.77 13.04 -11.32
N GLN A 158 -14.67 14.37 -11.41
CA GLN A 158 -15.83 15.25 -11.48
C GLN A 158 -16.71 14.90 -12.68
N LYS A 159 -16.11 14.64 -13.85
CA LYS A 159 -16.84 14.23 -15.06
C LYS A 159 -17.51 12.86 -14.87
N ALA A 160 -16.83 11.90 -14.24
CA ALA A 160 -17.40 10.58 -13.98
C ALA A 160 -18.66 10.68 -13.11
N ILE A 161 -18.59 11.44 -12.01
CA ILE A 161 -19.73 11.67 -11.11
C ILE A 161 -20.86 12.41 -11.84
N ARG A 162 -20.56 13.48 -12.59
CA ARG A 162 -21.60 14.19 -13.38
C ARG A 162 -22.27 13.30 -14.41
N THR A 163 -21.51 12.39 -15.04
CA THR A 163 -22.07 11.46 -16.04
C THR A 163 -23.09 10.51 -15.41
N VAL A 164 -22.80 9.96 -14.22
CA VAL A 164 -23.74 9.07 -13.52
C VAL A 164 -24.89 9.84 -12.88
N GLU A 165 -24.67 11.08 -12.44
CA GLU A 165 -25.71 12.00 -11.98
C GLU A 165 -26.74 12.27 -13.08
N GLU A 166 -26.27 12.68 -14.27
CA GLU A 166 -27.12 12.95 -15.44
C GLU A 166 -27.92 11.71 -15.84
N TYR A 167 -27.28 10.54 -15.83
CA TYR A 167 -27.94 9.27 -16.12
C TYR A 167 -29.04 8.95 -15.10
N ALA A 168 -28.74 9.05 -13.80
CA ALA A 168 -29.68 8.79 -12.73
C ALA A 168 -30.91 9.71 -12.80
N ILE A 169 -30.70 11.00 -13.09
CA ILE A 169 -31.80 11.98 -13.29
C ILE A 169 -32.68 11.57 -14.48
N GLN A 170 -32.08 11.18 -15.61
CA GLN A 170 -32.84 10.75 -16.81
C GLN A 170 -33.66 9.48 -16.56
N HIS A 171 -33.18 8.59 -15.70
CA HIS A 171 -33.82 7.31 -15.39
C HIS A 171 -34.62 7.32 -14.09
N GLN A 172 -34.79 8.50 -13.46
CA GLN A 172 -35.53 8.69 -12.21
C GLN A 172 -35.02 7.82 -11.05
N ASP A 173 -33.72 7.52 -11.02
CA ASP A 173 -33.10 6.78 -9.91
C ASP A 173 -33.08 7.66 -8.65
N GLN A 174 -33.68 7.16 -7.58
CA GLN A 174 -33.77 7.83 -6.28
C GLN A 174 -32.44 7.83 -5.52
N ASN A 175 -31.47 7.01 -5.95
CA ASN A 175 -30.16 6.90 -5.34
C ASN A 175 -29.08 7.49 -6.25
N ALA A 176 -29.34 8.67 -6.82
CA ALA A 176 -28.36 9.37 -7.63
C ALA A 176 -27.17 9.83 -6.78
N LEU A 177 -25.96 9.78 -7.35
CA LEU A 177 -24.84 10.56 -6.85
C LEU A 177 -24.95 11.99 -7.36
N HIS A 178 -24.94 12.97 -6.45
CA HIS A 178 -24.93 14.38 -6.84
C HIS A 178 -23.53 14.97 -6.71
N ILE A 179 -23.06 15.72 -7.71
CA ILE A 179 -21.74 16.35 -7.63
C ILE A 179 -21.64 17.36 -6.47
N GLY A 180 -22.79 17.89 -6.02
CA GLY A 180 -22.89 18.76 -4.84
C GLY A 180 -22.57 18.06 -3.52
N ASP A 181 -22.68 16.74 -3.47
CA ASP A 181 -22.43 15.93 -2.26
C ASP A 181 -20.95 15.60 -2.06
N PHE A 182 -20.07 16.02 -2.98
CA PHE A 182 -18.66 15.70 -2.92
C PHE A 182 -17.80 16.92 -2.61
N GLN A 183 -16.84 16.70 -1.71
CA GLN A 183 -15.75 17.63 -1.44
C GLN A 183 -14.43 16.93 -1.61
N TYR A 184 -13.34 17.68 -1.73
CA TYR A 184 -12.01 17.11 -1.83
C TYR A 184 -10.97 17.91 -1.05
N ARG A 185 -9.92 17.22 -0.62
CA ARG A 185 -8.65 17.81 -0.22
C ARG A 185 -7.62 17.52 -1.29
N ARG A 186 -6.64 18.40 -1.45
CA ARG A 186 -5.49 18.19 -2.33
C ARG A 186 -4.24 18.78 -1.71
N LEU A 187 -3.10 18.19 -2.01
CA LEU A 187 -1.80 18.69 -1.57
C LEU A 187 -0.81 18.58 -2.74
N VAL A 188 -0.22 19.71 -3.11
CA VAL A 188 0.92 19.73 -4.05
C VAL A 188 2.15 19.32 -3.27
N VAL A 189 2.88 18.33 -3.78
CA VAL A 189 4.06 17.76 -3.10
C VAL A 189 5.28 17.78 -4.02
N ALA A 190 6.46 17.63 -3.42
CA ALA A 190 7.68 17.43 -4.18
C ALA A 190 7.58 16.17 -5.06
N THR A 191 8.21 16.20 -6.22
CA THR A 191 8.25 15.04 -7.12
C THR A 191 8.82 13.82 -6.39
N ASN A 192 8.23 12.65 -6.63
CA ASN A 192 8.48 11.34 -5.98
C ASN A 192 7.84 11.13 -4.61
N ALA A 193 7.27 12.16 -3.96
CA ALA A 193 6.58 12.00 -2.68
C ALA A 193 5.13 11.48 -2.82
N GLN A 194 4.51 11.66 -3.98
CA GLN A 194 3.10 11.40 -4.25
C GLN A 194 2.71 9.92 -4.13
N LEU A 195 3.59 9.01 -4.55
CA LEU A 195 3.31 7.56 -4.50
C LEU A 195 3.23 7.07 -3.06
N THR A 196 4.23 7.42 -2.25
CA THR A 196 4.26 6.95 -0.86
C THR A 196 3.17 7.60 -0.03
N ALA A 197 2.86 8.87 -0.29
CA ALA A 197 1.75 9.55 0.36
C ALA A 197 0.39 8.91 0.04
N GLU A 198 0.12 8.57 -1.23
CA GLU A 198 -1.09 7.86 -1.64
C GLU A 198 -1.19 6.51 -0.92
N ARG A 199 -0.12 5.71 -0.93
CA ARG A 199 -0.08 4.42 -0.22
C ARG A 199 -0.36 4.56 1.28
N SER A 200 0.26 5.55 1.93
CA SER A 200 0.03 5.80 3.36
C SER A 200 -1.42 6.21 3.64
N LEU A 201 -2.03 7.03 2.79
CA LEU A 201 -3.43 7.43 2.93
C LEU A 201 -4.40 6.28 2.68
N ILE A 202 -4.14 5.44 1.67
CA ILE A 202 -4.96 4.25 1.39
C ILE A 202 -4.86 3.26 2.55
N SER A 203 -3.66 3.02 3.08
CA SER A 203 -3.46 2.15 4.24
C SER A 203 -4.10 2.69 5.52
N LEU A 204 -4.22 4.01 5.66
CA LEU A 204 -4.83 4.64 6.85
C LEU A 204 -6.36 4.60 6.79
N PHE A 205 -6.95 4.89 5.63
CA PHE A 205 -8.38 5.11 5.49
C PHE A 205 -9.15 3.96 4.85
N GLU A 206 -8.45 3.05 4.16
CA GLU A 206 -9.01 1.98 3.34
C GLU A 206 -10.27 2.41 2.57
N PRO A 207 -10.15 3.35 1.62
CA PRO A 207 -11.31 3.95 0.98
C PRO A 207 -12.07 2.95 0.11
N ILE A 208 -13.40 2.93 0.22
CA ILE A 208 -14.25 1.93 -0.44
C ILE A 208 -14.24 2.00 -1.97
N TRP A 209 -13.85 3.13 -2.58
CA TRP A 209 -13.74 3.28 -4.04
C TRP A 209 -12.34 2.99 -4.58
N ASN A 210 -11.34 2.80 -3.72
CA ASN A 210 -10.00 2.44 -4.15
C ASN A 210 -9.95 1.00 -4.64
N GLU A 211 -9.06 0.73 -5.60
CA GLU A 211 -8.89 -0.63 -6.12
C GLU A 211 -8.24 -1.55 -5.09
N ASP A 212 -7.47 -1.01 -4.17
CA ASP A 212 -6.77 -1.73 -3.10
C ASP A 212 -7.73 -2.45 -2.14
N THR A 213 -8.89 -1.85 -1.84
CA THR A 213 -9.89 -2.45 -0.95
C THR A 213 -10.74 -3.52 -1.63
N LYS A 214 -10.76 -3.58 -2.97
CA LYS A 214 -11.57 -4.53 -3.76
C LYS A 214 -13.07 -4.52 -3.37
N ILE A 215 -13.62 -3.39 -2.92
CA ILE A 215 -15.04 -3.26 -2.56
C ILE A 215 -15.84 -2.67 -3.74
N CYS A 216 -15.72 -1.36 -3.97
CA CYS A 216 -16.51 -0.60 -4.94
C CYS A 216 -15.59 0.17 -5.90
N TRP A 217 -14.60 -0.52 -6.47
CA TRP A 217 -13.58 0.10 -7.33
C TRP A 217 -14.06 0.36 -8.75
N GLY A 218 -13.39 1.30 -9.43
CA GLY A 218 -13.57 1.53 -10.87
C GLY A 218 -13.85 2.98 -11.28
N ILE A 219 -13.99 3.92 -10.34
CA ILE A 219 -14.21 5.33 -10.65
C ILE A 219 -13.12 5.92 -11.56
N SER A 220 -11.85 5.53 -11.34
CA SER A 220 -10.69 6.02 -12.12
C SER A 220 -10.46 5.32 -13.46
N LYS A 221 -11.30 4.35 -13.84
CA LYS A 221 -11.17 3.68 -15.14
C LYS A 221 -11.55 4.62 -16.28
N HIS A 222 -10.71 4.63 -17.31
CA HIS A 222 -11.03 5.26 -18.59
C HIS A 222 -11.47 4.17 -19.56
N GLY A 223 -12.52 4.44 -20.35
CA GLY A 223 -13.06 3.45 -21.27
C GLY A 223 -12.18 3.32 -22.51
N ASP A 224 -11.64 2.12 -22.73
CA ASP A 224 -11.25 1.66 -24.07
C ASP A 224 -12.47 1.01 -24.75
N SER A 225 -12.42 0.87 -26.08
CA SER A 225 -13.55 0.36 -26.87
C SER A 225 -14.06 -0.99 -26.35
N ALA A 226 -15.37 -1.25 -26.46
CA ALA A 226 -15.98 -2.53 -26.00
C ALA A 226 -15.42 -3.79 -26.69
N LYS A 227 -14.59 -3.64 -27.73
CA LYS A 227 -13.95 -4.72 -28.50
C LYS A 227 -12.54 -5.09 -28.01
N THR A 228 -11.94 -4.27 -27.15
CA THR A 228 -10.61 -4.51 -26.59
C THR A 228 -10.74 -5.27 -25.27
N ARG A 229 -10.43 -6.59 -25.33
CA ARG A 229 -10.26 -7.58 -24.25
C ARG A 229 -11.03 -7.37 -22.94
N ALA A 230 -12.01 -8.24 -22.68
CA ALA A 230 -12.31 -8.79 -21.34
C ALA A 230 -12.59 -7.82 -20.17
N ASN A 231 -13.16 -6.65 -20.43
CA ASN A 231 -13.47 -5.69 -19.36
C ASN A 231 -14.86 -5.92 -18.77
N ASP A 232 -14.97 -6.82 -17.80
CA ASP A 232 -16.16 -6.90 -16.94
C ASP A 232 -16.47 -5.52 -16.31
N ARG A 233 -17.75 -5.21 -16.16
CA ARG A 233 -18.27 -3.98 -15.55
C ARG A 233 -17.75 -3.88 -14.11
N SER A 234 -17.11 -2.76 -13.79
CA SER A 234 -16.53 -2.55 -12.47
C SER A 234 -17.63 -2.42 -11.40
N PRO A 235 -17.37 -2.79 -10.13
CA PRO A 235 -18.36 -2.62 -9.07
C PRO A 235 -18.86 -1.18 -8.90
N TRP A 236 -18.01 -0.18 -9.14
CA TRP A 236 -18.44 1.21 -9.16
C TRP A 236 -19.46 1.48 -10.27
N ASP A 237 -19.27 0.94 -11.48
CA ASP A 237 -20.22 1.06 -12.60
C ASP A 237 -21.51 0.26 -12.41
N VAL A 238 -21.44 -0.86 -11.68
CA VAL A 238 -22.63 -1.66 -11.32
C VAL A 238 -23.53 -0.86 -10.37
N LEU A 239 -22.92 -0.17 -9.40
CA LEU A 239 -23.66 0.61 -8.42
C LEU A 239 -24.10 1.98 -8.97
N HIS A 240 -23.29 2.58 -9.86
CA HIS A 240 -23.49 3.90 -10.46
C HIS A 240 -23.48 3.84 -12.00
N PRO A 241 -24.59 3.43 -12.63
CA PRO A 241 -24.68 3.35 -14.08
C PRO A 241 -24.65 4.73 -14.74
N GLY A 242 -24.20 4.77 -16.00
CA GLY A 242 -24.29 5.97 -16.85
C GLY A 242 -23.09 6.22 -17.77
N ARG A 243 -21.92 5.66 -17.43
CA ARG A 243 -20.75 5.75 -18.32
C ARG A 243 -20.97 4.90 -19.58
N LYS A 244 -20.95 5.54 -20.75
CA LYS A 244 -21.28 4.92 -22.05
C LYS A 244 -20.53 3.61 -22.34
N TRP A 245 -19.28 3.51 -21.91
CA TRP A 245 -18.45 2.32 -22.13
C TRP A 245 -18.77 1.18 -21.14
N ALA A 246 -19.42 1.48 -20.00
CA ALA A 246 -19.75 0.51 -18.96
C ALA A 246 -21.21 0.02 -19.02
N ILE A 247 -22.10 0.74 -19.72
CA ILE A 247 -23.52 0.42 -19.77
C ILE A 247 -23.89 -0.68 -20.78
N SER A 248 -22.95 -1.13 -21.60
CA SER A 248 -23.19 -2.19 -22.59
C SER A 248 -23.65 -3.48 -21.90
N ASP A 249 -24.76 -4.06 -22.37
CA ASP A 249 -25.30 -5.35 -21.91
C ASP A 249 -24.37 -6.53 -22.23
N LEU A 250 -23.38 -6.32 -23.10
CA LEU A 250 -22.37 -7.33 -23.42
C LEU A 250 -21.33 -7.50 -22.29
N LEU A 251 -21.28 -6.58 -21.34
CA LEU A 251 -20.35 -6.65 -20.21
C LEU A 251 -20.95 -7.47 -19.08
N ARG A 252 -20.14 -8.37 -18.52
CA ARG A 252 -20.46 -9.10 -17.30
C ARG A 252 -20.11 -8.26 -16.08
N ASP A 253 -20.93 -8.29 -15.04
CA ASP A 253 -20.63 -7.63 -13.78
C ASP A 253 -19.53 -8.37 -13.00
N LYS A 254 -18.53 -7.63 -12.48
CA LYS A 254 -17.50 -8.20 -11.58
C LYS A 254 -18.08 -8.65 -10.25
N LYS A 255 -19.08 -7.95 -9.74
CA LYS A 255 -19.81 -8.23 -8.49
C LYS A 255 -21.27 -7.83 -8.68
N SER A 256 -22.20 -8.55 -8.04
CA SER A 256 -23.62 -8.13 -8.03
C SER A 256 -23.81 -6.91 -7.14
N LYS A 257 -24.89 -6.13 -7.37
CA LYS A 257 -25.23 -4.97 -6.56
C LYS A 257 -25.36 -5.33 -5.07
N GLU A 258 -25.97 -6.46 -4.75
CA GLU A 258 -26.18 -6.92 -3.38
C GLU A 258 -24.86 -7.29 -2.71
N GLN A 259 -23.92 -7.89 -3.45
CA GLN A 259 -22.59 -8.18 -2.93
C GLN A 259 -21.84 -6.89 -2.63
N ILE A 260 -21.88 -5.91 -3.53
CA ILE A 260 -21.21 -4.62 -3.34
C ILE A 260 -21.75 -3.89 -2.11
N LEU A 261 -23.08 -3.86 -1.94
CA LEU A 261 -23.72 -3.23 -0.78
C LEU A 261 -23.34 -3.92 0.54
N ARG A 262 -23.30 -5.26 0.57
CA ARG A 262 -22.84 -6.01 1.74
C ARG A 262 -21.38 -5.74 2.06
N ASP A 263 -20.51 -5.78 1.06
CA ASP A 263 -19.07 -5.54 1.24
C ASP A 263 -18.81 -4.13 1.80
N ILE A 264 -19.53 -3.11 1.30
CA ILE A 264 -19.45 -1.74 1.84
C ILE A 264 -19.93 -1.70 3.30
N ASP A 265 -21.07 -2.31 3.61
CA ASP A 265 -21.63 -2.27 4.95
C ASP A 265 -20.75 -2.99 5.97
N THR A 266 -20.22 -4.18 5.62
CA THR A 266 -19.25 -4.93 6.43
C THR A 266 -18.01 -4.08 6.68
N HIS A 267 -17.40 -3.54 5.63
CA HIS A 267 -16.17 -2.73 5.73
C HIS A 267 -16.35 -1.53 6.66
N LEU A 268 -17.41 -0.75 6.46
CA LEU A 268 -17.68 0.44 7.28
C LEU A 268 -18.17 0.12 8.70
N THR A 269 -18.46 -1.15 9.00
CA THR A 269 -18.79 -1.63 10.36
C THR A 269 -17.54 -2.12 11.08
N GLU A 270 -16.71 -2.90 10.40
CA GLU A 270 -15.46 -3.44 10.93
C GLU A 270 -14.37 -2.38 11.07
N LEU A 271 -14.35 -1.41 10.14
CA LEU A 271 -13.49 -0.23 10.17
C LEU A 271 -14.37 1.04 10.14
N PRO A 272 -14.89 1.48 11.31
CA PRO A 272 -15.71 2.68 11.39
C PRO A 272 -14.99 3.92 10.85
N PRO A 273 -15.68 4.80 10.09
CA PRO A 273 -15.11 6.05 9.63
C PRO A 273 -14.66 6.97 10.76
N PHE A 274 -13.54 7.67 10.55
CA PHE A 274 -13.06 8.71 11.43
C PHE A 274 -14.03 9.89 11.41
N THR A 275 -14.62 10.22 12.55
CA THR A 275 -15.61 11.33 12.61
C THR A 275 -14.97 12.70 12.73
N ASP A 276 -13.71 12.74 13.18
CA ASP A 276 -12.97 13.97 13.42
C ASP A 276 -11.47 13.76 13.18
N LYS A 277 -10.71 14.86 13.20
CA LYS A 277 -9.26 14.85 12.95
C LYS A 277 -8.45 14.34 14.13
N GLU A 278 -9.00 14.36 15.35
CA GLU A 278 -8.28 13.89 16.55
C GLU A 278 -8.08 12.39 16.45
N GLN A 279 -9.12 11.64 16.06
CA GLN A 279 -9.00 10.19 15.82
C GLN A 279 -7.95 9.83 14.76
N ILE A 280 -7.82 10.66 13.72
CA ILE A 280 -6.79 10.47 12.67
C ILE A 280 -5.40 10.71 13.25
N ILE A 281 -5.24 11.74 14.07
CA ILE A 281 -3.96 12.06 14.72
C ILE A 281 -3.58 10.95 15.70
N ASP A 282 -4.52 10.46 16.50
CA ASP A 282 -4.29 9.35 17.43
C ASP A 282 -3.85 8.09 16.70
N ARG A 283 -4.57 7.71 15.63
CA ARG A 283 -4.19 6.58 14.77
C ARG A 283 -2.82 6.74 14.14
N PHE A 284 -2.47 7.97 13.76
CA PHE A 284 -1.14 8.29 13.24
C PHE A 284 -0.07 8.13 14.32
N LEU A 285 -0.27 8.67 15.51
CA LEU A 285 0.67 8.60 16.64
C LEU A 285 0.89 7.15 17.10
N ASP A 286 -0.15 6.33 17.10
CA ASP A 286 -0.05 4.90 17.36
C ASP A 286 0.94 4.20 16.42
N GLY A 287 0.99 4.65 15.16
CA GLY A 287 1.93 4.12 14.18
C GLY A 287 3.41 4.47 14.40
N PHE A 288 3.73 5.30 15.40
CA PHE A 288 5.11 5.61 15.81
C PHE A 288 5.51 4.90 17.10
N LYS A 289 4.59 4.20 17.76
CA LYS A 289 4.91 3.42 18.96
C LYS A 289 5.91 2.33 18.57
N GLN A 290 7.08 2.34 19.19
CA GLN A 290 8.02 1.23 19.10
C GLN A 290 7.52 0.12 20.02
N HIS A 291 7.31 -1.08 19.47
CA HIS A 291 6.92 -2.23 20.28
C HIS A 291 8.08 -2.61 21.21
N VAL A 292 7.80 -2.69 22.52
CA VAL A 292 8.77 -3.04 23.57
C VAL A 292 8.70 -4.55 23.88
N GLU A 293 7.73 -5.27 23.32
CA GLU A 293 7.58 -6.71 23.52
C GLU A 293 8.66 -7.47 22.76
N LEU A 294 9.40 -8.31 23.49
CA LEU A 294 10.38 -9.25 22.96
C LEU A 294 9.65 -10.20 22.00
N GLU A 295 9.71 -9.94 20.69
CA GLU A 295 9.02 -10.74 19.69
C GLU A 295 9.40 -12.22 19.81
N SER A 296 8.38 -13.07 19.89
CA SER A 296 8.52 -14.51 19.72
C SER A 296 8.71 -14.84 18.24
N VAL A 297 9.51 -15.88 17.99
CA VAL A 297 10.08 -16.37 16.71
C VAL A 297 9.12 -16.46 15.51
N GLU A 298 7.81 -16.43 15.70
CA GLU A 298 6.80 -16.52 14.62
C GLU A 298 6.64 -15.22 13.81
N GLU A 299 6.82 -14.03 14.40
CA GLU A 299 6.59 -12.75 13.69
C GLU A 299 7.75 -12.34 12.77
N ALA A 300 8.98 -12.77 13.09
CA ALA A 300 10.15 -12.56 12.25
C ALA A 300 10.05 -13.25 10.87
N GLN A 301 9.31 -14.36 10.77
CA GLN A 301 9.15 -15.11 9.52
C GLN A 301 8.30 -14.38 8.46
N ALA A 302 7.32 -13.56 8.88
CA ALA A 302 6.45 -12.81 7.95
C ALA A 302 7.19 -11.64 7.26
N SER A 303 8.21 -11.08 7.92
CA SER A 303 8.99 -9.94 7.39
C SER A 303 9.97 -10.31 6.25
N VAL A 304 10.26 -11.61 6.09
CA VAL A 304 11.22 -12.12 5.08
C VAL A 304 10.53 -12.45 3.76
N GLU A 305 9.23 -12.77 3.76
CA GLU A 305 8.47 -13.06 2.54
C GLU A 305 8.27 -11.83 1.64
N ASP A 306 8.28 -10.61 2.19
CA ASP A 306 8.14 -9.35 1.43
C ASP A 306 9.39 -8.95 0.61
N VAL A 307 10.50 -9.71 0.71
CA VAL A 307 11.77 -9.41 0.02
C VAL A 307 12.04 -10.35 -1.17
N VAL A 308 11.21 -11.38 -1.39
CA VAL A 308 11.40 -12.31 -2.51
C VAL A 308 10.35 -12.04 -3.60
N PRO A 309 10.73 -11.53 -4.79
CA PRO A 309 9.79 -11.44 -5.91
C PRO A 309 9.36 -12.84 -6.34
N ASP A 310 8.05 -13.03 -6.50
CA ASP A 310 7.43 -14.23 -7.06
C ASP A 310 7.98 -14.49 -8.48
N TYR A 311 8.83 -15.51 -8.62
CA TYR A 311 9.38 -15.93 -9.91
C TYR A 311 8.42 -16.95 -10.55
N GLN A 312 7.68 -16.53 -11.58
CA GLN A 312 6.94 -17.43 -12.46
C GLN A 312 7.83 -17.85 -13.64
N PRO A 313 8.07 -19.15 -13.87
CA PRO A 313 8.81 -19.62 -15.04
C PRO A 313 7.97 -19.43 -16.31
N GLU A 314 8.56 -18.85 -17.34
CA GLU A 314 8.00 -18.83 -18.69
C GLU A 314 8.00 -20.27 -19.25
N ASP A 315 6.85 -20.70 -19.78
CA ASP A 315 6.66 -21.99 -20.44
C ASP A 315 7.63 -22.11 -21.64
N GLU A 316 8.49 -23.13 -21.60
CA GLU A 316 9.26 -23.58 -22.75
C GLU A 316 8.31 -24.10 -23.84
N ALA A 317 8.13 -23.31 -24.88
CA ALA A 317 7.62 -23.78 -26.16
C ALA A 317 8.64 -24.75 -26.79
N THR A 318 8.37 -26.05 -26.66
CA THR A 318 8.99 -27.09 -27.48
C THR A 318 8.44 -27.04 -28.91
N SER A 319 9.35 -26.95 -29.88
CA SER A 319 9.25 -27.34 -31.30
C SER A 319 8.08 -26.82 -32.16
#